data_AF-A0A2G2L1T3-F1
#
_entry.id   AF-A0A2G2L1T3-F1
#
_cell.length_a   1.000
_cell.length_b   1.000
_cell.length_c   1.000
_cell.angle_alpha   90.00
_cell.angle_beta   90.00
_cell.angle_gamma   90.00
#
_symmetry.space_group_name_H-M   'P 1'
#
loop_
_entity.id
_entity.type
_entity.pdbx_description
1 polymer ?
#
loop_
_entity_poly.entity_id
_entity_poly.type
_entity_poly.pdbx_seq_one_letter_code
_entity_poly.pdbx_strand_id
1 'polypeptide(L)'
;MKLKRVIYELYEIDLVSLHDQSEWHEIDREIFLEFDNGEKMYFSWCNEPVQFSIGSKNHRFNENQPDHIVDASGWDIWKDLIGDNIQFTYKETHQILEVKGQSKSVYLSSQEKGSWYADVLHISDTLPVFNC
;
A
#
# COMPACT_ATOMS: atom_id res chain seq x y z
N MET A 1 -12.67 -12.02 4.67
CA MET A 1 -12.97 -10.85 5.52
C MET A 1 -13.09 -9.66 4.61
N LYS A 2 -14.10 -8.81 4.80
CA LYS A 2 -14.38 -7.75 3.84
C LYS A 2 -13.58 -6.50 4.15
N LEU A 3 -12.97 -5.89 3.12
CA LEU A 3 -12.32 -4.60 3.28
C LEU A 3 -13.38 -3.54 3.60
N LYS A 4 -13.15 -2.78 4.66
CA LYS A 4 -14.05 -1.72 5.10
C LYS A 4 -13.48 -0.35 4.78
N ARG A 5 -12.19 -0.11 5.05
CA ARG A 5 -11.52 1.17 4.80
C ARG A 5 -10.06 0.99 4.41
N VAL A 6 -9.56 1.95 3.65
CA VAL A 6 -8.14 2.13 3.35
C VAL A 6 -7.71 3.47 3.91
N ILE A 7 -6.72 3.45 4.79
CA ILE A 7 -6.18 4.64 5.44
C ILE A 7 -4.72 4.81 5.07
N TYR A 8 -4.37 6.02 4.67
CA TYR A 8 -3.00 6.45 4.42
C TYR A 8 -2.52 7.20 5.65
N GLU A 9 -1.45 6.72 6.26
CA GLU A 9 -0.72 7.44 7.30
C GLU A 9 0.52 8.05 6.65
N LEU A 10 0.66 9.37 6.73
CA LEU A 10 1.56 10.12 5.86
C LEU A 10 2.47 11.04 6.66
N TYR A 11 3.68 11.27 6.14
CA TYR A 11 4.44 12.47 6.45
C TYR A 11 3.91 13.67 5.65
N GLU A 12 4.26 14.88 6.08
CA GLU A 12 3.92 16.12 5.34
C GLU A 12 4.40 16.05 3.87
N ILE A 13 5.58 15.47 3.62
CA ILE A 13 6.15 15.39 2.28
C ILE A 13 5.36 14.46 1.34
N ASP A 14 4.80 13.37 1.88
CA ASP A 14 3.98 12.43 1.11
C ASP A 14 2.68 13.09 0.66
N LEU A 15 2.09 13.94 1.50
CA LEU A 15 0.80 14.57 1.17
C LEU A 15 0.88 15.43 -0.09
N VAL A 16 2.03 16.08 -0.31
CA VAL A 16 2.25 16.93 -1.48
C VAL A 16 2.28 16.12 -2.78
N SER A 17 2.83 14.90 -2.77
CA SER A 17 2.98 14.06 -3.96
C SER A 17 1.70 13.34 -4.38
N LEU A 18 0.76 13.12 -3.44
CA LEU A 18 -0.51 12.40 -3.70
C LEU A 18 -1.46 13.12 -4.66
N HIS A 19 -1.31 14.44 -4.84
CA HIS A 19 -2.24 15.22 -5.65
C HIS A 19 -1.96 15.17 -7.16
N ASP A 20 -0.79 14.68 -7.56
CA ASP A 20 -0.33 14.79 -8.94
C ASP A 20 -0.70 13.58 -9.81
N GLN A 21 -1.10 12.45 -9.22
CA GLN A 21 -1.28 11.18 -9.92
C GLN A 21 -2.46 10.39 -9.34
N SER A 22 -3.47 10.09 -10.17
CA SER A 22 -4.66 9.34 -9.73
C SER A 22 -4.50 7.82 -9.82
N GLU A 23 -3.53 7.34 -10.61
CA GLU A 23 -3.35 5.93 -10.94
C GLU A 23 -2.28 5.25 -10.08
N TRP A 24 -1.39 6.03 -9.48
CA TRP A 24 -0.36 5.54 -8.58
C TRP A 24 0.05 6.58 -7.55
N HIS A 25 0.57 6.12 -6.42
CA HIS A 25 1.07 6.93 -5.32
C HIS A 25 2.41 6.39 -4.83
N GLU A 26 3.28 7.27 -4.35
CA GLU A 26 4.53 6.92 -3.68
C GLU A 26 4.52 7.60 -2.31
N ILE A 27 4.70 6.81 -1.25
CA ILE A 27 4.75 7.31 0.13
C ILE A 27 5.93 6.69 0.88
N ASP A 28 6.59 7.48 1.71
CA ASP A 28 7.76 7.06 2.50
C ASP A 28 7.34 6.36 3.81
N ARG A 29 6.04 6.36 4.10
CA ARG A 29 5.48 5.87 5.36
C ARG A 29 4.68 4.57 5.19
N GLU A 30 3.38 4.57 5.50
CA GLU A 30 2.60 3.33 5.58
C GLU A 30 1.11 3.54 5.29
N ILE A 31 0.45 2.47 4.86
CA ILE A 31 -1.01 2.40 4.78
C ILE A 31 -1.53 1.34 5.75
N PHE A 32 -2.81 1.40 6.07
CA PHE A 32 -3.50 0.25 6.64
C PHE A 32 -4.86 -0.01 6.01
N LEU A 33 -5.20 -1.29 5.97
CA LEU A 33 -6.51 -1.80 5.60
C LEU A 33 -7.28 -2.15 6.88
N GLU A 34 -8.44 -1.54 7.07
CA GLU A 34 -9.40 -1.89 8.14
C GLU A 34 -10.47 -2.83 7.57
N PHE A 35 -10.73 -3.93 8.25
CA PHE A 35 -11.73 -4.93 7.86
C PHE A 35 -13.05 -4.77 8.64
N ASP A 36 -14.11 -5.40 8.15
CA ASP A 36 -15.45 -5.34 8.74
C ASP A 36 -15.53 -5.88 10.19
N ASN A 37 -14.63 -6.78 10.56
CA ASN A 37 -14.47 -7.29 11.92
C ASN A 37 -13.65 -6.37 12.85
N GLY A 38 -13.16 -5.23 12.36
CA GLY A 38 -12.34 -4.27 13.10
C GLY A 38 -10.83 -4.59 13.12
N GLU A 39 -10.40 -5.67 12.47
CA GLU A 39 -8.97 -5.95 12.30
C GLU A 39 -8.33 -4.91 11.40
N LYS A 40 -7.05 -4.64 11.67
CA LYS A 40 -6.22 -3.72 10.88
C LYS A 40 -4.96 -4.44 10.43
N MET A 41 -4.60 -4.25 9.16
CA MET A 41 -3.34 -4.71 8.61
C MET A 41 -2.59 -3.53 8.01
N TYR A 42 -1.40 -3.27 8.54
CA TYR A 42 -0.50 -2.20 8.11
C TYR A 42 0.46 -2.74 7.06
N PHE A 43 0.83 -1.88 6.11
CA PHE A 43 1.76 -2.18 5.03
C PHE A 43 2.73 -1.02 4.83
N SER A 44 4.00 -1.35 4.65
CA SER A 44 5.09 -0.41 4.38
C SER A 44 6.22 -1.17 3.69
N TRP A 45 7.22 -0.44 3.19
CA TRP A 45 8.49 -1.04 2.83
C TRP A 45 9.27 -1.41 4.10
N CYS A 46 10.09 -2.45 4.03
CA CYS A 46 10.89 -2.93 5.14
C CYS A 46 12.13 -3.70 4.66
N ASN A 47 12.96 -4.15 5.60
CA ASN A 47 14.22 -4.86 5.30
C ASN A 47 14.16 -6.38 5.53
N GLU A 48 12.99 -6.92 5.82
CA GLU A 48 12.78 -8.35 6.09
C GLU A 48 11.53 -8.82 5.32
N PRO A 49 11.58 -9.96 4.59
CA PRO A 49 12.65 -10.97 4.59
C PRO A 49 13.85 -10.63 3.71
N VAL A 50 13.76 -9.56 2.90
CA VAL A 50 14.87 -9.02 2.10
C VAL A 50 14.84 -7.50 2.17
N GLN A 51 15.98 -6.87 1.87
CA GLN A 51 16.07 -5.41 1.81
C GLN A 51 15.04 -4.85 0.83
N PHE A 52 14.38 -3.75 1.23
CA PHE A 52 13.35 -3.07 0.45
C PHE A 52 12.22 -4.01 0.02
N SER A 53 11.72 -4.87 0.90
CA SER A 53 10.53 -5.70 0.65
C SER A 53 9.27 -5.00 1.15
N ILE A 54 8.11 -5.43 0.67
CA ILE A 54 6.82 -5.06 1.27
C ILE A 54 6.57 -5.94 2.49
N GLY A 55 6.35 -5.28 3.63
CA GLY A 55 5.98 -5.93 4.88
C GLY A 55 4.50 -5.77 5.20
N SER A 56 3.97 -6.69 5.99
CA SER A 56 2.63 -6.58 6.60
C SER A 56 2.67 -6.87 8.10
N LYS A 57 1.96 -6.07 8.91
CA LYS A 57 1.84 -6.24 10.36
C LYS A 57 0.43 -5.94 10.86
N ASN A 58 0.09 -6.36 12.07
CA ASN A 58 -1.17 -5.98 12.75
C ASN A 58 -1.05 -4.70 13.62
N HIS A 59 0.07 -4.01 13.51
CA HIS A 59 0.40 -2.75 14.17
C HIS A 59 1.29 -1.91 13.24
N ARG A 60 1.42 -0.62 13.55
CA ARG A 60 2.25 0.32 12.76
C ARG A 60 3.70 -0.13 12.66
N PHE A 61 4.32 0.15 11.53
CA PHE A 61 5.75 0.06 11.33
C PHE A 61 6.48 1.23 12.01
N ASN A 62 5.89 2.43 11.96
CA ASN A 62 6.49 3.63 12.53
C ASN A 62 6.04 3.84 13.98
N GLU A 63 6.99 4.14 14.86
CA GLU A 63 6.71 4.46 16.27
C GLU A 63 6.11 5.86 16.43
N ASN A 64 6.54 6.80 15.58
CA ASN A 64 6.05 8.17 15.57
C ASN A 64 4.61 8.26 15.05
N GLN A 65 3.87 9.28 15.48
CA GLN A 65 2.54 9.57 14.95
C GLN A 65 2.62 10.08 13.51
N PRO A 66 1.60 9.81 12.66
CA PRO A 66 1.50 10.42 11.35
C PRO A 66 1.30 11.92 11.44
N ASP A 67 1.86 12.64 10.46
CA ASP A 67 1.57 14.06 10.29
C ASP A 67 0.13 14.21 9.77
N HIS A 68 -0.28 13.31 8.87
CA HIS A 68 -1.61 13.28 8.28
C HIS A 68 -2.20 11.88 8.22
N ILE A 69 -3.53 11.80 8.39
CA ILE A 69 -4.32 10.58 8.23
C ILE A 69 -5.38 10.86 7.18
N VAL A 70 -5.34 10.13 6.07
CA VAL A 70 -6.24 10.31 4.94
C VAL A 70 -7.05 9.05 4.70
N ASP A 71 -8.37 9.20 4.57
CA ASP A 71 -9.24 8.10 4.15
C ASP A 71 -9.24 8.00 2.61
N ALA A 72 -8.52 7.00 2.10
CA ALA A 72 -8.34 6.74 0.68
C ALA A 72 -9.39 5.78 0.11
N SER A 73 -10.38 5.36 0.91
CA SER A 73 -11.37 4.34 0.51
C SER A 73 -12.19 4.75 -0.71
N GLY A 74 -12.36 6.05 -0.95
CA GLY A 74 -13.11 6.58 -2.09
C GLY A 74 -12.27 6.82 -3.36
N TRP A 75 -10.96 6.57 -3.32
CA TRP A 75 -10.06 6.87 -4.43
C TRP A 75 -10.14 5.80 -5.52
N ASP A 76 -9.86 6.17 -6.77
CA ASP A 76 -10.01 5.27 -7.93
C ASP A 76 -9.20 3.98 -7.81
N ILE A 77 -8.02 4.04 -7.20
CA ILE A 77 -7.19 2.87 -6.90
C ILE A 77 -7.94 1.85 -6.00
N TRP A 78 -8.65 2.33 -4.97
CA TRP A 78 -9.16 1.50 -3.87
C TRP A 78 -10.66 1.25 -3.87
N LYS A 79 -11.46 2.15 -4.42
CA LYS A 79 -12.92 2.17 -4.26
C LYS A 79 -13.60 0.86 -4.63
N ASP A 80 -13.09 0.16 -5.63
CA ASP A 80 -13.66 -1.09 -6.14
C ASP A 80 -13.26 -2.31 -5.29
N LEU A 81 -12.33 -2.16 -4.34
CA LEU A 81 -11.99 -3.19 -3.35
C LEU A 81 -12.84 -3.08 -2.07
N ILE A 82 -13.53 -1.97 -1.84
CA ILE A 82 -14.33 -1.78 -0.64
C ILE A 82 -15.53 -2.73 -0.65
N GLY A 83 -15.69 -3.51 0.43
CA GLY A 83 -16.72 -4.52 0.58
C GLY A 83 -16.34 -5.91 0.06
N ASP A 84 -15.19 -6.05 -0.61
CA ASP A 84 -14.70 -7.31 -1.17
C ASP A 84 -13.91 -8.13 -0.14
N ASN A 85 -13.91 -9.45 -0.35
CA ASN A 85 -12.95 -10.32 0.33
C ASN A 85 -11.57 -10.12 -0.28
N ILE A 86 -10.61 -9.71 0.55
CA ILE A 86 -9.25 -9.45 0.10
C ILE A 86 -8.37 -10.69 0.26
N GLN A 87 -7.55 -10.95 -0.75
CA GLN A 87 -6.46 -11.91 -0.72
C GLN A 87 -5.12 -11.18 -0.92
N PHE A 88 -4.11 -11.64 -0.18
CA PHE A 88 -2.76 -11.10 -0.24
C PHE A 88 -1.85 -12.11 -0.93
N THR A 89 -1.10 -11.67 -1.95
CA THR A 89 -0.13 -12.52 -2.65
C THR A 89 1.17 -11.77 -2.86
N TYR A 90 2.24 -12.22 -2.19
CA TYR A 90 3.58 -11.70 -2.42
C TYR A 90 4.18 -12.28 -3.71
N LYS A 91 4.87 -11.43 -4.48
CA LYS A 91 5.58 -11.77 -5.73
C LYS A 91 7.00 -11.19 -5.68
N GLU A 92 7.84 -11.61 -6.63
CA GLU A 92 9.22 -11.09 -6.81
C GLU A 92 10.00 -10.97 -5.50
N THR A 93 10.12 -12.06 -4.74
CA THR A 93 10.86 -12.07 -3.46
C THR A 93 10.35 -10.99 -2.47
N HIS A 94 9.03 -10.86 -2.34
CA HIS A 94 8.36 -9.86 -1.48
C HIS A 94 8.55 -8.40 -1.93
N GLN A 95 9.07 -8.13 -3.12
CA GLN A 95 9.14 -6.76 -3.66
C GLN A 95 7.78 -6.24 -4.12
N ILE A 96 6.83 -7.14 -4.38
CA ILE A 96 5.46 -6.80 -4.78
C ILE A 96 4.48 -7.54 -3.87
N LEU A 97 3.48 -6.83 -3.37
CA LEU A 97 2.29 -7.41 -2.75
C LEU A 97 1.07 -7.09 -3.62
N GLU A 98 0.41 -8.12 -4.11
CA GLU A 98 -0.91 -7.99 -4.71
C GLU A 98 -1.99 -8.07 -3.62
N VAL A 99 -2.81 -7.02 -3.54
CA VAL A 99 -4.04 -6.89 -2.77
C VAL A 99 -5.20 -7.14 -3.72
N LYS A 100 -5.71 -8.37 -3.74
CA LYS A 100 -6.69 -8.83 -4.73
C LYS A 100 -8.09 -8.87 -4.14
N GLY A 101 -9.02 -8.17 -4.79
CA GLY A 101 -10.46 -8.30 -4.58
C GLY A 101 -11.11 -9.24 -5.60
N GLN A 102 -12.41 -9.11 -5.80
CA GLN A 102 -13.16 -9.95 -6.72
C GLN A 102 -12.96 -9.55 -8.19
N SER A 103 -12.91 -8.24 -8.47
CA SER A 103 -12.83 -7.68 -9.83
C SER A 103 -11.57 -6.85 -10.09
N LYS A 104 -10.89 -6.38 -9.05
CA LYS A 104 -9.72 -5.50 -9.12
C LYS A 104 -8.58 -6.02 -8.25
N SER A 105 -7.36 -5.65 -8.61
CA SER A 105 -6.18 -5.78 -7.77
C SER A 105 -5.55 -4.41 -7.57
N VAL A 106 -4.96 -4.19 -6.39
CA VAL A 106 -4.03 -3.08 -6.12
C VAL A 106 -2.69 -3.69 -5.77
N TYR A 107 -1.62 -3.08 -6.23
CA TYR A 107 -0.26 -3.55 -6.03
C TYR A 107 0.48 -2.58 -5.13
N LEU A 108 1.14 -3.12 -4.12
CA LEU A 108 2.13 -2.41 -3.33
C LEU A 108 3.51 -2.89 -3.76
N SER A 109 4.45 -1.99 -3.98
CA SER A 109 5.82 -2.36 -4.36
C SER A 109 6.86 -1.40 -3.83
N SER A 110 8.07 -1.89 -3.64
CA SER A 110 9.26 -1.12 -3.26
C SER A 110 9.93 -0.48 -4.48
N GLN A 111 9.18 0.38 -5.17
CA GLN A 111 9.61 1.05 -6.38
C GLN A 111 9.55 2.57 -6.18
N GLU A 112 10.52 3.31 -6.71
CA GLU A 112 10.48 4.77 -6.80
C GLU A 112 10.78 5.19 -8.24
N LYS A 113 9.84 5.89 -8.88
CA LYS A 113 9.98 6.42 -10.25
C LYS A 113 10.47 5.36 -11.26
N GLY A 114 9.96 4.13 -11.11
CA GLY A 114 10.33 3.00 -11.96
C GLY A 114 11.56 2.21 -11.50
N SER A 115 12.33 2.70 -10.52
CA SER A 115 13.51 2.01 -9.99
C SER A 115 13.15 1.12 -8.80
N TRP A 116 13.62 -0.13 -8.82
CA TRP A 116 13.36 -1.12 -7.77
C TRP A 116 14.29 -0.96 -6.58
N TYR A 117 13.90 -1.62 -5.47
CA TYR A 117 14.66 -1.65 -4.22
C TYR A 117 14.75 -0.27 -3.56
N ALA A 118 13.62 0.44 -3.55
CA ALA A 118 13.50 1.75 -2.94
C ALA A 118 12.94 1.67 -1.50
N ASP A 119 13.31 2.65 -0.69
CA ASP A 119 12.72 2.96 0.62
C ASP A 119 11.41 3.75 0.49
N VAL A 120 10.58 3.33 -0.46
CA VAL A 120 9.31 3.97 -0.82
C VAL A 120 8.26 2.88 -0.99
N LEU A 121 7.05 3.13 -0.50
CA LEU A 121 5.87 2.32 -0.81
C LEU A 121 5.18 2.91 -2.04
N HIS A 122 5.34 2.27 -3.18
CA HIS A 122 4.58 2.53 -4.39
C HIS A 122 3.26 1.76 -4.36
N ILE A 123 2.15 2.44 -4.64
CA ILE A 123 0.81 1.88 -4.72
C ILE A 123 0.25 2.16 -6.12
N SER A 124 -0.24 1.14 -6.82
CA SER A 124 -0.87 1.31 -8.14
C SER A 124 -1.93 0.25 -8.43
N ASP A 125 -2.82 0.51 -9.39
CA ASP A 125 -3.80 -0.48 -9.85
C ASP A 125 -3.32 -1.33 -11.04
N THR A 126 -2.10 -1.07 -11.51
CA THR A 126 -1.41 -1.87 -12.52
C THR A 126 -0.30 -2.70 -11.90
N LEU A 127 -0.11 -3.94 -12.35
CA LEU A 127 1.01 -4.76 -11.89
C LEU A 127 2.34 -4.08 -12.24
N PRO A 128 3.20 -3.73 -11.26
CA PRO A 128 4.48 -3.11 -11.55
C PRO A 128 5.39 -4.07 -12.33
N VAL A 129 6.11 -3.52 -13.30
CA VAL A 129 6.98 -4.30 -14.19
C VAL A 129 8.39 -4.36 -13.58
N PHE A 130 8.77 -5.55 -13.12
CA PHE A 130 10.14 -5.86 -12.73
C PHE A 130 10.96 -6.00 -14.02
N ASN A 131 11.74 -4.96 -14.38
CA ASN A 131 12.54 -4.77 -15.60
C ASN A 131 12.49 -5.88 -16.68
N CYS A 132 12.11 -5.46 -17.91
CA CYS A 132 12.43 -6.14 -19.16
C CYS A 132 13.95 -6.18 -19.42
#